data_AF-A0A7X2XPK0-F1
#
_entry.id   AF-A0A7X2XPK0-F1
#
_cell.length_a   1.000
_cell.length_b   1.000
_cell.length_c   1.000
_cell.angle_alpha   90.00
_cell.angle_beta   90.00
_cell.angle_gamma   90.00
#
_symmetry.space_group_name_H-M   'P 1'
#
loop_
_entity.id
_entity.type
_entity.pdbx_description
1 polymer ?
#
loop_
_entity_poly.entity_id
_entity_poly.type
_entity_poly.pdbx_seq_one_letter_code
_entity_poly.pdbx_strand_id
1 'polypeptide(L)'
;DDNQYGIELTVSGKTVYERKDKSVPLDVVILLDNSNSMSNIRNKNARRAERAGEATRSLIDKITSDPENRVALVTYASTIFDGTEFTVEKGVADKNGKRLNDSLFWNYDQTSFTTNTKDYSYLKLTNDKNDIVELKNKV
;
A
#
# COMPACT_ATOMS: atom_id res chain seq x y z
N ASP A 1 11.09 -1.27 -61.61
CA ASP A 1 11.37 -1.41 -60.17
C ASP A 1 10.06 -1.46 -59.41
N ASP A 2 9.64 -2.65 -58.95
CA ASP A 2 8.34 -2.84 -58.25
C ASP A 2 8.42 -3.85 -57.08
N ASN A 3 9.63 -4.21 -56.61
CA ASN A 3 9.86 -5.19 -55.55
C ASN A 3 10.57 -4.56 -54.33
N GLN A 4 9.90 -3.63 -53.65
CA GLN A 4 10.38 -3.07 -52.38
C GLN A 4 9.45 -3.48 -51.23
N TYR A 5 10.02 -4.13 -50.22
CA TYR A 5 9.31 -4.54 -49.01
C TYR A 5 10.11 -4.10 -47.78
N GLY A 6 9.42 -3.49 -46.81
CA GLY A 6 9.95 -3.28 -45.47
C GLY A 6 9.55 -4.44 -44.57
N ILE A 7 10.53 -5.13 -43.99
CA ILE A 7 10.28 -6.18 -43.00
C ILE A 7 10.78 -5.69 -41.64
N GLU A 8 9.91 -5.75 -40.65
CA GLU A 8 10.26 -5.55 -39.25
C GLU A 8 9.97 -6.84 -38.46
N LEU A 9 10.93 -7.26 -37.65
CA LEU A 9 10.80 -8.38 -36.73
C LEU A 9 11.24 -7.93 -35.33
N THR A 10 10.39 -8.20 -34.33
CA THR A 10 10.68 -7.88 -32.94
C THR A 10 10.59 -9.13 -32.07
N VAL A 11 11.47 -9.23 -31.08
CA VAL A 11 11.48 -10.28 -30.06
C VAL A 11 11.61 -9.62 -28.69
N SER A 12 10.73 -9.96 -27.76
CA SER A 12 10.80 -9.54 -26.36
C SER A 12 10.75 -10.76 -25.44
N GLY A 13 11.67 -10.79 -24.46
CA GLY A 13 11.79 -11.89 -23.52
C GLY A 13 10.86 -11.74 -22.31
N LYS A 14 10.80 -12.80 -21.47
CA LYS A 14 10.09 -12.81 -20.19
C LYS A 14 11.03 -13.30 -19.09
N THR A 15 10.99 -12.64 -17.93
CA THR A 15 11.65 -13.13 -16.71
C THR A 15 10.73 -14.09 -15.96
N VAL A 16 11.25 -15.22 -15.52
CA VAL A 16 10.51 -16.23 -14.74
C VAL A 16 11.18 -16.38 -13.38
N TYR A 17 10.39 -16.28 -12.31
CA TYR A 17 10.85 -16.51 -10.95
C TYR A 17 10.32 -17.85 -10.47
N GLU A 18 11.21 -18.75 -10.08
CA GLU A 18 10.84 -20.06 -9.55
C GLU A 18 11.27 -20.16 -8.08
N ARG A 19 10.43 -20.77 -7.26
CA ARG A 19 10.81 -21.14 -5.90
C ARG A 19 11.73 -22.37 -5.93
N LYS A 20 12.51 -22.54 -4.86
CA LYS A 20 13.37 -23.73 -4.70
C LYS A 20 12.56 -25.03 -4.77
N ASP A 21 11.34 -25.02 -4.20
CA ASP A 21 10.35 -26.07 -4.38
C ASP A 21 9.24 -25.57 -5.30
N LYS A 22 9.21 -26.06 -6.55
CA LYS A 22 8.27 -25.60 -7.58
C LYS A 22 6.81 -25.97 -7.30
N SER A 23 6.54 -26.89 -6.38
CA SER A 23 5.19 -27.44 -6.18
C SER A 23 4.26 -26.62 -5.26
N VAL A 24 4.78 -25.64 -4.53
CA VAL A 24 4.08 -25.00 -3.39
C VAL A 24 3.79 -23.49 -3.54
N PRO A 25 2.78 -22.99 -4.27
CA PRO A 25 2.63 -21.54 -4.56
C PRO A 25 2.78 -20.58 -3.35
N LEU A 26 3.16 -19.33 -3.60
CA LEU A 26 3.29 -18.30 -2.55
C LEU A 26 1.96 -17.63 -2.25
N ASP A 27 1.63 -17.58 -0.97
CA ASP A 27 0.65 -16.64 -0.42
C ASP A 27 1.39 -15.54 0.33
N VAL A 28 1.31 -14.30 -0.17
CA VAL A 28 2.09 -13.18 0.35
C VAL A 28 1.17 -12.08 0.87
N VAL A 29 1.41 -11.64 2.11
CA VAL A 29 0.79 -10.43 2.67
C VAL A 29 1.85 -9.34 2.75
N ILE A 30 1.56 -8.18 2.18
CA ILE A 30 2.42 -6.99 2.26
C ILE A 30 1.87 -6.06 3.34
N LEU A 31 2.69 -5.73 4.33
CA LEU A 31 2.38 -4.70 5.33
C LEU A 31 3.08 -3.40 4.96
N LEU A 32 2.32 -2.33 4.74
CA LEU A 32 2.84 -1.03 4.32
C LEU A 32 2.53 0.05 5.37
N ASP A 33 3.58 0.55 6.03
CA ASP A 33 3.46 1.70 6.94
C ASP A 33 3.12 2.97 6.15
N ASN A 34 2.01 3.61 6.51
CA ASN A 34 1.58 4.91 5.97
C ASN A 34 1.35 5.94 7.08
N SER A 35 2.14 5.85 8.15
CA SER A 35 2.19 6.82 9.24
C SER A 35 2.60 8.21 8.75
N ASN A 36 2.29 9.24 9.54
CA ASN A 36 2.66 10.62 9.23
C ASN A 36 4.15 10.82 8.92
N SER A 37 5.03 9.96 9.46
CA SER A 37 6.48 10.02 9.26
C SER A 37 6.91 9.64 7.83
N MET A 38 6.03 8.99 7.07
CA MET A 38 6.23 8.55 5.69
C MET A 38 5.97 9.65 4.65
N SER A 39 5.42 10.79 5.07
CA SER A 39 5.15 11.93 4.19
C SER A 39 6.35 12.29 3.31
N ASN A 40 6.09 12.49 2.02
CA ASN A 40 7.12 12.70 1.00
C ASN A 40 7.98 13.94 1.22
N ILE A 41 7.44 14.99 1.85
CA ILE A 41 8.15 16.24 2.14
C ILE A 41 8.93 16.19 3.45
N ARG A 42 8.61 15.22 4.34
CA ARG A 42 9.34 15.04 5.59
C ARG A 42 10.72 14.43 5.32
N ASN A 43 11.57 14.49 6.35
CA ASN A 43 12.91 13.93 6.32
C ASN A 43 13.75 14.47 5.15
N LYS A 44 13.73 15.81 4.97
CA LYS A 44 14.45 16.51 3.89
C LYS A 44 14.01 16.05 2.50
N ASN A 45 12.70 16.00 2.26
CA ASN A 45 12.11 15.53 1.00
C ASN A 45 12.55 14.12 0.58
N ALA A 46 12.61 13.18 1.53
CA ALA A 46 13.08 11.81 1.26
C ALA A 46 12.13 10.97 0.36
N ARG A 47 10.90 11.45 0.10
CA ARG A 47 9.89 10.75 -0.74
C ARG A 47 9.57 9.33 -0.27
N ARG A 48 9.48 9.12 1.06
CA ARG A 48 9.36 7.79 1.66
C ARG A 48 8.11 7.04 1.19
N ALA A 49 6.93 7.64 1.30
CA ALA A 49 5.67 7.01 0.89
C ALA A 49 5.65 6.68 -0.61
N GLU A 50 6.07 7.61 -1.47
CA GLU A 50 6.10 7.40 -2.92
C GLU A 50 7.03 6.23 -3.30
N ARG A 51 8.28 6.24 -2.82
CA ARG A 51 9.25 5.19 -3.13
C ARG A 51 8.84 3.84 -2.56
N ALA A 52 8.27 3.80 -1.35
CA ALA A 52 7.74 2.58 -0.76
C ALA A 52 6.53 2.04 -1.56
N GLY A 53 5.65 2.93 -2.04
CA GLY A 53 4.52 2.57 -2.89
C GLY A 53 4.96 2.03 -4.25
N GLU A 54 5.91 2.68 -4.92
CA GLU A 54 6.52 2.20 -6.17
C GLU A 54 7.19 0.84 -5.99
N ALA A 55 7.98 0.67 -4.92
CA ALA A 55 8.61 -0.61 -4.60
C ALA A 55 7.57 -1.71 -4.34
N THR A 56 6.48 -1.39 -3.64
CA THR A 56 5.38 -2.32 -3.37
C THR A 56 4.69 -2.74 -4.67
N ARG A 57 4.36 -1.79 -5.56
CA ARG A 57 3.78 -2.11 -6.88
C ARG A 57 4.69 -3.01 -7.71
N SER A 58 5.99 -2.73 -7.73
CA SER A 58 6.97 -3.56 -8.45
C SER A 58 7.13 -4.96 -7.82
N LEU A 59 7.05 -5.07 -6.50
CA LEU A 59 7.09 -6.36 -5.80
C LEU A 59 5.84 -7.19 -6.12
N ILE A 60 4.66 -6.58 -6.14
CA ILE A 60 3.40 -7.23 -6.55
C ILE A 60 3.53 -7.77 -7.98
N ASP A 61 4.06 -6.98 -8.92
CA ASP A 61 4.30 -7.41 -10.30
C ASP A 61 5.23 -8.63 -10.38
N LYS A 62 6.28 -8.67 -9.56
CA LYS A 62 7.20 -9.82 -9.49
C LYS A 62 6.53 -11.06 -8.92
N ILE A 63 5.81 -10.93 -7.80
CA ILE A 63 5.13 -12.07 -7.16
C ILE A 63 4.08 -12.67 -8.11
N THR A 64 3.26 -11.82 -8.72
CA THR A 64 2.12 -12.22 -9.56
C THR A 64 2.47 -12.47 -11.02
N SER A 65 3.78 -12.41 -11.36
CA SER A 65 4.29 -12.86 -12.66
C SER A 65 4.13 -14.38 -12.84
N ASP A 66 4.11 -15.12 -11.72
CA ASP A 66 3.63 -16.49 -11.60
C ASP A 66 2.12 -16.44 -11.25
N PRO A 67 1.24 -17.03 -12.09
CA PRO A 67 -0.20 -16.98 -11.90
C PRO A 67 -0.70 -17.76 -10.67
N GLU A 68 0.10 -18.67 -10.11
CA GLU A 68 -0.30 -19.46 -8.94
C GLU A 68 -0.09 -18.70 -7.62
N ASN A 69 0.76 -17.67 -7.61
CA ASN A 69 1.03 -16.89 -6.40
C ASN A 69 -0.10 -15.88 -6.12
N ARG A 70 -0.51 -15.77 -4.85
CA ARG A 70 -1.52 -14.81 -4.38
C ARG A 70 -0.91 -13.72 -3.52
N VAL A 71 -1.51 -12.53 -3.58
CA VAL A 71 -1.08 -11.36 -2.80
C VAL A 71 -2.26 -10.71 -2.06
N ALA A 72 -1.98 -10.13 -0.91
CA ALA A 72 -2.86 -9.23 -0.17
C ALA A 72 -2.06 -8.01 0.34
N LEU A 73 -2.74 -6.90 0.57
CA LEU A 73 -2.13 -5.64 1.01
C LEU A 73 -2.82 -5.13 2.28
N VAL A 74 -2.02 -4.80 3.29
CA VAL A 74 -2.49 -4.17 4.52
C VAL A 74 -1.68 -2.91 4.75
N THR A 75 -2.32 -1.76 4.52
CA THR A 75 -1.72 -0.46 4.80
C THR A 75 -2.14 -0.01 6.19
N TYR A 76 -1.20 0.42 7.03
CA TYR A 76 -1.48 0.75 8.43
C TYR A 76 -0.81 2.03 8.92
N ALA A 77 -1.39 2.62 9.95
CA ALA A 77 -0.78 3.69 10.74
C ALA A 77 -1.20 3.55 12.21
N SER A 78 -2.16 4.36 12.67
CA SER A 78 -2.77 4.21 14.01
C SER A 78 -3.85 3.11 14.04
N THR A 79 -4.37 2.76 12.87
CA THR A 79 -5.27 1.63 12.60
C THR A 79 -4.98 1.14 11.18
N ILE A 80 -5.72 0.15 10.70
CA ILE A 80 -5.69 -0.28 9.30
C ILE A 80 -6.41 0.76 8.45
N PHE A 81 -5.80 1.12 7.32
CA PHE A 81 -6.40 2.00 6.33
C PHE A 81 -7.18 1.15 5.33
N ASP A 82 -8.42 0.81 5.68
CA ASP A 82 -9.32 -0.10 4.94
C ASP A 82 -10.66 0.55 4.54
N GLY A 83 -10.81 1.87 4.72
CA GLY A 83 -12.03 2.60 4.38
C GLY A 83 -13.10 2.64 5.48
N THR A 84 -12.94 1.87 6.54
CA THR A 84 -13.92 1.82 7.65
C THR A 84 -13.80 3.02 8.58
N GLU A 85 -14.88 3.34 9.29
CA GLU A 85 -14.89 4.37 10.33
C GLU A 85 -14.07 3.91 11.54
N PHE A 86 -13.17 4.77 12.01
CA PHE A 86 -12.33 4.49 13.16
C PHE A 86 -12.21 5.70 14.08
N THR A 87 -12.08 5.44 15.38
CA THR A 87 -11.93 6.48 16.41
C THR A 87 -10.57 6.40 17.09
N VAL A 88 -9.91 7.54 17.24
CA VAL A 88 -8.67 7.66 18.04
C VAL A 88 -8.85 8.70 19.13
N GLU A 89 -8.25 8.46 20.30
CA GLU A 89 -8.13 9.46 21.35
C GLU A 89 -6.82 10.27 21.24
N LYS A 90 -6.87 11.54 21.65
CA LYS A 90 -5.76 12.51 21.66
C LYS A 90 -5.80 13.39 22.90
N GLY A 91 -4.80 14.26 23.04
CA GLY A 91 -4.70 15.21 24.15
C GLY A 91 -4.05 14.63 25.41
N VAL A 92 -4.04 15.44 26.45
CA VAL A 92 -3.42 15.19 27.76
C VAL A 92 -4.50 15.06 28.85
N ALA A 93 -4.10 15.12 30.12
CA ALA A 93 -5.03 15.18 31.24
C ALA A 93 -4.48 16.12 32.33
N ASP A 94 -5.38 16.70 33.12
CA ASP A 94 -4.99 17.43 34.33
C ASP A 94 -4.55 16.48 35.47
N LYS A 95 -4.15 17.04 36.62
CA LYS A 95 -3.73 16.28 37.81
C LYS A 95 -4.79 15.32 38.37
N ASN A 96 -6.06 15.51 38.01
CA ASN A 96 -7.18 14.70 38.44
C ASN A 96 -7.59 13.67 37.36
N GLY A 97 -6.86 13.59 36.25
CA GLY A 97 -7.17 12.69 35.14
C GLY A 97 -8.25 13.20 34.19
N LYS A 98 -8.71 14.45 34.32
CA LYS A 98 -9.69 15.01 33.38
C LYS A 98 -9.00 15.30 32.04
N ARG A 99 -9.49 14.65 30.98
CA ARG A 99 -8.94 14.74 29.62
C ARG A 99 -9.18 16.11 29.00
N LEU A 100 -8.19 16.62 28.28
CA LEU A 100 -8.30 17.82 27.44
C LEU A 100 -7.31 17.74 26.27
N ASN A 101 -7.61 18.41 25.16
CA ASN A 101 -6.70 18.57 24.02
C ASN A 101 -5.98 19.93 24.12
N ASP A 102 -4.66 19.90 24.27
CA ASP A 102 -3.80 21.08 24.44
C ASP A 102 -3.31 21.66 23.09
N SER A 103 -3.69 21.07 21.97
CA SER A 103 -3.36 21.55 20.63
C SER A 103 -4.05 22.88 20.32
N LEU A 104 -3.28 23.88 19.87
CA LEU A 104 -3.78 25.16 19.35
C LEU A 104 -4.75 25.02 18.17
N PHE A 105 -4.73 23.89 17.45
CA PHE A 105 -5.58 23.62 16.30
C PHE A 105 -6.99 23.10 16.61
N TRP A 106 -7.26 22.73 17.87
CA TRP A 106 -8.53 22.08 18.26
C TRP A 106 -9.05 22.67 19.56
N ASN A 107 -10.37 22.61 19.78
CA ASN A 107 -10.94 22.99 21.06
C ASN A 107 -10.52 22.00 22.16
N TYR A 108 -10.48 22.46 23.42
CA TYR A 108 -9.94 21.68 24.53
C TYR A 108 -10.73 20.40 24.83
N ASP A 109 -12.01 20.35 24.46
CA ASP A 109 -12.90 19.20 24.64
C ASP A 109 -12.77 18.16 23.51
N GLN A 110 -12.09 18.48 22.40
CA GLN A 110 -11.84 17.59 21.27
C GLN A 110 -10.77 16.53 21.60
N THR A 111 -11.12 15.56 22.44
CA THR A 111 -10.20 14.51 22.92
C THR A 111 -10.29 13.21 22.12
N SER A 112 -11.21 13.11 21.17
CA SER A 112 -11.34 12.00 20.23
C SER A 112 -11.57 12.49 18.81
N PHE A 113 -11.23 11.67 17.81
CA PHE A 113 -11.47 11.95 16.40
C PHE A 113 -12.01 10.69 15.74
N THR A 114 -13.16 10.81 15.07
CA THR A 114 -13.82 9.71 14.37
C THR A 114 -13.96 10.07 12.90
N THR A 115 -13.48 9.20 12.02
CA THR A 115 -13.60 9.39 10.56
C THR A 115 -13.39 8.07 9.83
N ASN A 116 -13.87 7.97 8.58
CA ASN A 116 -13.48 6.90 7.67
C ASN A 116 -11.99 7.01 7.33
N THR A 117 -11.28 5.91 7.49
CA THR A 117 -9.89 5.81 7.02
C THR A 117 -9.87 5.84 5.48
N LYS A 118 -8.69 6.09 4.90
CA LYS A 118 -8.52 5.85 3.47
C LYS A 118 -8.51 4.35 3.22
N ASP A 119 -9.07 3.95 2.08
CA ASP A 119 -9.10 2.54 1.67
C ASP A 119 -7.83 2.20 0.86
N TYR A 120 -6.74 1.95 1.58
CA TYR A 120 -5.42 1.60 1.03
C TYR A 120 -5.06 0.12 1.26
N SER A 121 -6.04 -0.72 1.61
CA SER A 121 -5.84 -2.13 1.90
C SER A 121 -6.67 -3.00 0.96
N TYR A 122 -6.12 -4.16 0.61
CA TYR A 122 -6.83 -5.22 -0.12
C TYR A 122 -6.70 -6.49 0.71
N LEU A 123 -7.70 -6.72 1.58
CA LEU A 123 -7.63 -7.69 2.69
C LEU A 123 -7.93 -9.15 2.28
N LYS A 124 -7.95 -9.44 0.97
CA LYS A 124 -8.22 -10.76 0.40
C LYS A 124 -7.00 -11.20 -0.41
N LEU A 125 -6.47 -12.39 -0.13
CA LEU A 125 -5.45 -13.02 -0.98
C LEU A 125 -6.03 -13.26 -2.38
N THR A 126 -5.37 -12.75 -3.41
CA THR A 126 -5.83 -12.87 -4.80
C THR A 126 -4.68 -13.07 -5.78
N ASN A 127 -4.95 -13.84 -6.83
CA ASN A 127 -4.14 -13.94 -8.05
C ASN A 127 -4.93 -13.52 -9.31
N ASP A 128 -6.17 -13.05 -9.14
CA ASP A 128 -6.97 -12.52 -10.25
C ASP A 128 -6.36 -11.23 -10.77
N LYS A 129 -6.29 -11.08 -12.10
CA LYS A 129 -5.59 -9.96 -12.73
C LYS A 129 -6.30 -8.61 -12.51
N ASN A 130 -7.63 -8.61 -12.45
CA ASN A 130 -8.39 -7.38 -12.17
C ASN A 130 -8.24 -6.99 -10.70
N ASP A 131 -8.33 -7.97 -9.80
CA ASP A 131 -8.09 -7.76 -8.36
C ASP A 131 -6.66 -7.21 -8.12
N ILE A 132 -5.65 -7.71 -8.84
CA ILE A 132 -4.27 -7.23 -8.73
C ILE A 132 -4.14 -5.76 -9.20
N VAL A 133 -4.82 -5.37 -10.27
CA VAL A 133 -4.84 -3.96 -10.73
C VAL A 133 -5.53 -3.08 -9.69
N GLU A 134 -6.64 -3.52 -9.12
CA GLU A 134 -7.34 -2.80 -8.05
C GLU A 134 -6.45 -2.66 -6.80
N LEU A 135 -5.80 -3.73 -6.37
CA LEU A 135 -4.85 -3.74 -5.26
C LEU A 135 -3.71 -2.73 -5.49
N LYS A 136 -3.13 -2.68 -6.71
CA LYS A 136 -2.05 -1.72 -7.03
C LYS A 136 -2.51 -0.26 -7.04
N ASN A 137 -3.79 0.00 -7.30
CA ASN A 137 -4.38 1.35 -7.25
C ASN A 137 -4.60 1.83 -5.80
N LYS A 138 -4.58 0.92 -4.82
CA LYS A 138 -4.68 1.22 -3.39
C LYS A 138 -3.33 1.56 -2.74
N VAL A 139 -2.22 1.28 -3.43
CA VAL A 139 -0.84 1.63 -3.02
C VAL A 139 -0.56 3.09 -3.31
#